data_AF-A0A1W1EB15-F1
#
_entry.id   AF-A0A1W1EB15-F1
#
_cell.length_a   1.000
_cell.length_b   1.000
_cell.length_c   1.000
_cell.angle_alpha   90.00
_cell.angle_beta   90.00
_cell.angle_gamma   90.00
#
_symmetry.space_group_name_H-M   'P 1'
#
loop_
_entity.id
_entity.type
_entity.pdbx_description
1 polymer ?
#
loop_
_entity_poly.entity_id
_entity_poly.type
_entity_poly.pdbx_seq_one_letter_code
_entity_poly.pdbx_strand_id
1 'polypeptide(L)'
;MKKQLQVVLAALLLATGSLYAGKGKIRVAADQEGAYIYVDGKKKAMTGEGFTSILLEEGEHNIKVAKDIDENYEYVQSKKVFVGEDTSTKLSFKLKRTITAQGKAMQAQKDAAKLVRWEKRGDVVVDTKLGLIWQDNSVAKNTKKSWKDAKRYCANLTYGKKPMRLPTYDELLSIVDYDRYDPAIMPSFKNVNTSDPYWSSSVYVANEKYAWIVSFENGSTNGGNKTYEYYVLCVRGRQ
;
A
#
# COMPACT_ATOMS: atom_id res chain seq x y z
N MET A 1 -22.43 -67.30 42.65
CA MET A 1 -23.33 -66.74 43.69
C MET A 1 -22.98 -65.26 43.90
N LYS A 2 -23.99 -64.37 43.79
CA LYS A 2 -24.09 -62.97 44.27
C LYS A 2 -23.06 -61.96 43.71
N LYS A 3 -23.45 -61.14 42.71
CA LYS A 3 -24.02 -59.78 42.83
C LYS A 3 -23.07 -58.78 43.49
N GLN A 4 -22.48 -57.88 42.70
CA GLN A 4 -22.45 -56.46 43.09
C GLN A 4 -22.71 -55.56 41.87
N LEU A 5 -23.54 -54.56 42.15
CA LEU A 5 -24.28 -53.69 41.27
C LEU A 5 -23.57 -52.33 41.29
N GLN A 6 -23.18 -51.77 40.15
CA GLN A 6 -22.95 -50.33 40.04
C GLN A 6 -23.62 -49.81 38.77
N VAL A 7 -24.77 -49.21 38.98
CA VAL A 7 -25.54 -48.43 38.02
C VAL A 7 -24.84 -47.09 37.88
N VAL A 8 -24.21 -46.82 36.73
CA VAL A 8 -23.84 -45.46 36.35
C VAL A 8 -24.96 -44.94 35.46
N LEU A 9 -25.81 -44.10 36.05
CA LEU A 9 -26.90 -43.41 35.37
C LEU A 9 -26.28 -42.29 34.51
N ALA A 10 -26.07 -42.54 33.22
CA ALA A 10 -25.72 -41.51 32.27
C ALA A 10 -26.98 -40.68 31.97
N ALA A 11 -27.11 -39.52 32.64
CA ALA A 11 -28.12 -38.53 32.30
C ALA A 11 -27.77 -37.93 30.93
N LEU A 12 -28.43 -38.44 29.89
CA LEU A 12 -28.46 -37.83 28.57
C LEU A 12 -29.31 -36.56 28.66
N LEU A 13 -28.66 -35.42 28.99
CA LEU A 13 -29.28 -34.11 28.88
C LEU A 13 -29.44 -33.77 27.38
N LEU A 14 -30.59 -34.17 26.82
CA LEU A 14 -31.13 -33.58 25.61
C LEU A 14 -31.54 -32.13 25.93
N ALA A 15 -30.58 -31.21 25.85
CA ALA A 15 -30.89 -29.81 25.68
C ALA A 15 -31.26 -29.59 24.21
N THR A 16 -32.48 -29.99 23.82
CA THR A 16 -33.12 -29.48 22.60
C THR A 16 -33.63 -28.07 22.88
N GLY A 17 -32.70 -27.16 23.17
CA GLY A 17 -32.95 -25.74 23.01
C GLY A 17 -32.86 -25.45 21.52
N SER A 18 -34.01 -25.31 20.85
CA SER A 18 -34.04 -24.63 19.56
C SER A 18 -33.59 -23.20 19.83
N LEU A 19 -32.29 -22.91 19.66
CA LEU A 19 -31.83 -21.54 19.50
C LEU A 19 -32.49 -21.04 18.21
N TYR A 20 -33.63 -20.37 18.35
CA TYR A 20 -34.03 -19.40 17.35
C TYR A 20 -32.95 -18.31 17.41
N ALA A 21 -31.92 -18.47 16.59
CA ALA A 21 -31.02 -17.38 16.32
C ALA A 21 -31.87 -16.32 15.60
N GLY A 22 -32.10 -15.20 16.29
CA GLY A 22 -32.80 -14.07 15.73
C GLY A 22 -32.10 -13.62 14.46
N LYS A 23 -32.86 -13.25 13.42
CA LYS A 23 -32.27 -12.82 12.15
C LYS A 23 -32.48 -11.35 11.93
N GLY A 24 -31.45 -10.68 11.44
CA GLY A 24 -31.54 -9.32 10.91
C GLY A 24 -31.25 -9.29 9.42
N LYS A 25 -31.66 -8.19 8.80
CA LYS A 25 -31.45 -7.92 7.37
C LYS A 25 -30.33 -6.92 7.20
N ILE A 26 -29.36 -7.23 6.35
CA ILE A 26 -28.45 -6.22 5.80
C ILE A 26 -28.84 -5.90 4.37
N ARG A 27 -28.67 -4.63 3.99
CA ARG A 27 -28.92 -4.10 2.66
C ARG A 27 -27.62 -3.50 2.15
N VAL A 28 -26.98 -4.14 1.19
CA VAL A 28 -25.63 -3.79 0.72
C VAL A 28 -25.68 -3.18 -0.67
N ALA A 29 -25.03 -2.03 -0.85
CA ALA A 29 -24.81 -1.38 -2.13
C ALA A 29 -23.34 -0.99 -2.29
N ALA A 30 -22.85 -0.88 -3.53
CA ALA A 30 -21.51 -0.39 -3.83
C ALA A 30 -21.53 0.58 -5.01
N ASP A 31 -20.49 1.42 -5.12
CA ASP A 31 -20.23 2.28 -6.27
C ASP A 31 -19.83 1.50 -7.54
N GLN A 32 -19.57 0.21 -7.42
CA GLN A 32 -19.33 -0.71 -8.53
C GLN A 32 -20.42 -1.79 -8.57
N GLU A 33 -21.17 -1.84 -9.67
CA GLU A 33 -22.15 -2.90 -9.91
C GLU A 33 -21.49 -4.24 -10.22
N GLY A 34 -22.17 -5.35 -9.92
CA GLY A 34 -21.66 -6.70 -10.14
C GLY A 34 -20.53 -7.12 -9.20
N ALA A 35 -20.32 -6.39 -8.09
CA ALA A 35 -19.34 -6.76 -7.06
C ALA A 35 -19.89 -7.88 -6.17
N TYR A 36 -19.07 -8.86 -5.83
CA TYR A 36 -19.43 -9.95 -4.94
C TYR A 36 -19.46 -9.50 -3.48
N ILE A 37 -20.51 -9.91 -2.77
CA ILE A 37 -20.69 -9.68 -1.34
C ILE A 37 -20.31 -10.96 -0.61
N TYR A 38 -19.36 -10.85 0.31
CA TYR A 38 -18.90 -11.91 1.19
C TYR A 38 -19.31 -11.57 2.63
N VAL A 39 -19.82 -12.57 3.33
CA VAL A 39 -20.12 -12.49 4.76
C VAL A 39 -19.26 -13.53 5.46
N ASP A 40 -18.41 -13.07 6.37
CA ASP A 40 -17.45 -13.91 7.12
C ASP A 40 -16.62 -14.81 6.20
N GLY A 41 -16.16 -14.22 5.10
CA GLY A 41 -15.33 -14.89 4.08
C GLY A 41 -16.11 -15.75 3.07
N LYS A 42 -17.41 -15.97 3.26
CA LYS A 42 -18.23 -16.77 2.33
C LYS A 42 -18.96 -15.87 1.35
N LYS A 43 -18.83 -16.13 0.04
CA LYS A 43 -19.60 -15.46 -1.00
C LYS A 43 -21.08 -15.72 -0.79
N LYS A 44 -21.89 -14.66 -0.69
CA LYS A 44 -23.33 -14.75 -0.43
C LYS A 44 -24.18 -14.18 -1.55
N ALA A 45 -23.76 -13.07 -2.15
CA ALA A 45 -24.56 -12.37 -3.15
C ALA A 45 -23.68 -11.49 -4.06
N MET A 46 -24.33 -10.70 -4.90
CA MET A 46 -23.72 -9.66 -5.74
C MET A 46 -24.46 -8.34 -5.57
N THR A 47 -23.77 -7.21 -5.76
CA THR A 47 -24.40 -5.90 -5.91
C THR A 47 -25.06 -5.79 -7.27
N GLY A 48 -26.22 -5.15 -7.32
CA GLY A 48 -26.93 -4.80 -8.55
C GLY A 48 -27.33 -3.32 -8.53
N GLU A 49 -28.33 -2.94 -9.34
CA GLU A 49 -28.92 -1.60 -9.31
C GLU A 49 -29.62 -1.37 -7.95
N GLY A 50 -28.89 -0.75 -7.01
CA GLY A 50 -29.37 -0.45 -5.65
C GLY A 50 -28.88 -1.41 -4.57
N PHE A 51 -29.76 -1.76 -3.62
CA PHE A 51 -29.40 -2.52 -2.43
C PHE A 51 -29.76 -4.00 -2.53
N THR A 52 -28.74 -4.87 -2.44
CA THR A 52 -28.91 -6.31 -2.30
C THR A 52 -29.18 -6.66 -0.83
N SER A 53 -30.25 -7.40 -0.56
CA SER A 53 -30.63 -7.79 0.82
C SER A 53 -30.10 -9.17 1.18
N ILE A 54 -29.54 -9.33 2.37
CA ILE A 54 -29.05 -10.61 2.90
C ILE A 54 -29.56 -10.74 4.34
N LEU A 55 -30.13 -11.91 4.68
CA LEU A 55 -30.49 -12.24 6.06
C LEU A 55 -29.30 -12.89 6.76
N LEU A 56 -28.97 -12.39 7.94
CA LEU A 56 -27.89 -12.88 8.77
C LEU A 56 -28.43 -13.19 10.16
N GLU A 57 -27.79 -14.16 10.83
CA GLU A 57 -28.05 -14.40 12.25
C GLU A 57 -27.65 -13.16 13.06
N GLU A 58 -28.19 -13.04 14.26
CA GLU A 58 -27.78 -12.00 15.19
C GLU A 58 -26.30 -12.15 15.55
N GLY A 59 -25.58 -11.03 15.54
CA GLY A 59 -24.18 -10.98 15.92
C GLY A 59 -23.32 -10.08 15.05
N GLU A 60 -22.02 -10.10 15.32
CA GLU A 60 -21.03 -9.39 14.52
C GLU A 60 -20.68 -10.17 13.25
N HIS A 61 -20.73 -9.48 12.13
CA HIS A 61 -20.37 -10.01 10.83
C HIS A 61 -19.36 -9.10 10.13
N ASN A 62 -18.41 -9.70 9.42
CA ASN A 62 -17.54 -8.98 8.51
C ASN A 62 -18.09 -9.04 7.09
N ILE A 63 -18.47 -7.88 6.56
CA ILE A 63 -19.01 -7.73 5.21
C ILE A 63 -17.90 -7.21 4.31
N LYS A 64 -17.39 -8.07 3.41
CA LYS A 64 -16.45 -7.69 2.34
C LYS A 64 -17.23 -7.57 1.03
N VAL A 65 -17.04 -6.48 0.31
CA VAL A 65 -17.51 -6.32 -1.06
C VAL A 65 -16.31 -6.23 -1.97
N ALA A 66 -16.25 -7.06 -3.01
CA ALA A 66 -15.12 -7.14 -3.91
C ALA A 66 -15.50 -7.39 -5.37
N LYS A 67 -14.77 -6.78 -6.29
CA LYS A 67 -14.89 -6.98 -7.74
C LYS A 67 -13.51 -7.08 -8.36
N ASP A 68 -13.23 -8.20 -9.02
CA ASP A 68 -11.95 -8.41 -9.69
C ASP A 68 -11.80 -7.44 -10.88
N ILE A 69 -10.58 -6.94 -11.08
CA ILE A 69 -10.20 -6.13 -12.26
C ILE A 69 -9.36 -7.01 -13.18
N ASP A 70 -8.29 -7.59 -12.62
CA ASP A 70 -7.39 -8.54 -13.26
C ASP A 70 -6.77 -9.45 -12.18
N GLU A 71 -5.83 -10.32 -12.56
CA GLU A 71 -5.13 -11.22 -11.62
C GLU A 71 -4.35 -10.48 -10.51
N ASN A 72 -3.98 -9.23 -10.73
CA ASN A 72 -3.16 -8.42 -9.84
C ASN A 72 -3.97 -7.42 -9.01
N TYR A 73 -5.15 -7.00 -9.47
CA TYR A 73 -5.95 -5.95 -8.84
C TYR A 73 -7.42 -6.33 -8.64
N GLU A 74 -7.97 -5.94 -7.49
CA GLU A 74 -9.40 -5.99 -7.17
C GLU A 74 -9.88 -4.64 -6.63
N TYR A 75 -11.13 -4.28 -6.89
CA TYR A 75 -11.84 -3.28 -6.10
C TYR A 75 -12.36 -3.94 -4.84
N VAL A 76 -12.02 -3.43 -3.67
CA VAL A 76 -12.40 -4.07 -2.41
C VAL A 76 -12.66 -3.07 -1.29
N GLN A 77 -13.61 -3.39 -0.41
CA GLN A 77 -13.81 -2.72 0.87
C GLN A 77 -14.43 -3.70 1.87
N SER A 78 -14.18 -3.50 3.17
CA SER A 78 -14.79 -4.32 4.23
C SER A 78 -15.30 -3.46 5.38
N LYS A 79 -16.39 -3.90 6.00
CA LYS A 79 -16.97 -3.28 7.21
C LYS A 79 -17.41 -4.38 8.16
N LYS A 80 -17.07 -4.23 9.45
CA LYS A 80 -17.73 -4.99 10.51
C LYS A 80 -19.07 -4.34 10.82
N VAL A 81 -20.10 -5.16 11.01
CA VAL A 81 -21.45 -4.72 11.35
C VAL A 81 -22.02 -5.67 12.39
N PHE A 82 -22.67 -5.12 13.41
CA PHE A 82 -23.53 -5.89 14.29
C PHE A 82 -24.94 -5.95 13.68
N VAL A 83 -25.48 -7.15 13.54
CA VAL A 83 -26.84 -7.41 13.06
C VAL A 83 -27.67 -7.83 14.27
N GLY A 84 -28.71 -7.08 14.60
CA GLY A 84 -29.67 -7.47 15.64
C GLY A 84 -30.87 -8.22 15.04
N GLU A 85 -31.55 -9.01 15.85
CA GLU A 85 -32.85 -9.61 15.48
C GLU A 85 -33.85 -8.54 15.03
N ASP A 86 -34.62 -8.82 13.97
CA ASP A 86 -35.64 -7.95 13.37
C ASP A 86 -35.13 -6.55 12.94
N THR A 87 -33.82 -6.36 12.85
CA THR A 87 -33.21 -5.12 12.37
C THR A 87 -33.04 -5.11 10.84
N SER A 88 -32.92 -3.91 10.26
CA SER A 88 -32.56 -3.71 8.86
C SER A 88 -31.47 -2.64 8.71
N THR A 89 -30.22 -3.05 8.49
CA THR A 89 -29.07 -2.16 8.37
C THR A 89 -28.67 -1.91 6.92
N LYS A 90 -28.50 -0.65 6.51
CA LYS A 90 -28.00 -0.30 5.17
C LYS A 90 -26.49 -0.07 5.21
N LEU A 91 -25.78 -0.68 4.27
CA LEU A 91 -24.34 -0.55 4.09
C LEU A 91 -24.02 -0.15 2.65
N SER A 92 -23.50 1.06 2.49
CA SER A 92 -22.95 1.51 1.20
C SER A 92 -21.42 1.45 1.23
N PHE A 93 -20.85 0.90 0.17
CA PHE A 93 -19.41 0.71 0.01
C PHE A 93 -18.88 1.60 -1.12
N LYS A 94 -17.79 2.32 -0.85
CA LYS A 94 -16.94 2.91 -1.89
C LYS A 94 -15.72 2.02 -2.01
N LEU A 95 -15.64 1.26 -3.09
CA LEU A 95 -14.57 0.29 -3.27
C LEU A 95 -13.26 1.00 -3.62
N LYS A 96 -12.15 0.47 -3.12
CA LYS A 96 -10.82 0.97 -3.44
C LYS A 96 -10.06 -0.07 -4.23
N ARG A 97 -9.40 0.36 -5.31
CA ARG A 97 -8.48 -0.51 -6.05
C ARG A 97 -7.35 -0.93 -5.12
N THR A 98 -7.14 -2.24 -5.01
CA THR A 98 -6.17 -2.87 -4.11
C THR A 98 -5.47 -4.01 -4.84
N ILE A 99 -4.22 -4.28 -4.49
CA ILE A 99 -3.46 -5.41 -5.03
C ILE A 99 -3.91 -6.74 -4.41
N THR A 100 -4.18 -7.75 -5.24
CA THR A 100 -4.59 -9.10 -4.81
C THR A 100 -3.41 -9.84 -4.16
N ALA A 101 -3.66 -11.00 -3.53
CA ALA A 101 -2.58 -11.84 -3.01
C ALA A 101 -1.62 -12.32 -4.11
N GLN A 102 -2.18 -12.68 -5.28
CA GLN A 102 -1.39 -13.05 -6.46
C GLN A 102 -0.60 -11.87 -7.00
N GLY A 103 -1.23 -10.69 -7.10
CA GLY A 103 -0.54 -9.46 -7.48
C GLY A 103 0.62 -9.12 -6.55
N LYS A 104 0.44 -9.28 -5.23
CA LYS A 104 1.54 -9.11 -4.26
C LYS A 104 2.68 -10.10 -4.49
N ALA A 105 2.37 -11.36 -4.77
CA ALA A 105 3.38 -12.37 -5.07
C ALA A 105 4.14 -12.04 -6.36
N MET A 106 3.43 -11.65 -7.42
CA MET A 106 4.02 -11.23 -8.69
C MET A 106 4.90 -9.98 -8.50
N GLN A 107 4.44 -8.99 -7.73
CA GLN A 107 5.23 -7.81 -7.42
C GLN A 107 6.48 -8.17 -6.62
N ALA A 108 6.38 -9.06 -5.62
CA ALA A 108 7.53 -9.50 -4.85
C ALA A 108 8.58 -10.20 -5.73
N GLN A 109 8.14 -10.99 -6.71
CA GLN A 109 9.03 -11.63 -7.68
C GLN A 109 9.74 -10.59 -8.57
N LYS A 110 9.01 -9.59 -9.08
CA LYS A 110 9.59 -8.48 -9.85
C LYS A 110 10.59 -7.67 -9.01
N ASP A 111 10.23 -7.37 -7.76
CA ASP A 111 11.07 -6.62 -6.82
C ASP A 111 12.37 -7.39 -6.55
N ALA A 112 12.28 -8.71 -6.31
CA ALA A 112 13.45 -9.56 -6.10
C ALA A 112 14.42 -9.52 -7.29
N ALA A 113 13.92 -9.51 -8.53
CA ALA A 113 14.74 -9.37 -9.72
C ALA A 113 15.46 -8.00 -9.78
N LYS A 114 14.83 -6.93 -9.27
CA LYS A 114 15.42 -5.58 -9.21
C LYS A 114 16.51 -5.47 -8.13
N LEU A 115 16.42 -6.22 -7.04
CA LEU A 115 17.41 -6.20 -5.94
C LEU A 115 18.82 -6.63 -6.38
N VAL A 116 18.97 -7.35 -7.49
CA VAL A 116 20.27 -7.71 -8.08
C VAL A 116 21.07 -6.45 -8.46
N ARG A 117 20.39 -5.39 -8.90
CA ARG A 117 21.02 -4.11 -9.27
C ARG A 117 21.14 -3.14 -8.10
N TRP A 118 20.14 -3.13 -7.23
CA TRP A 118 19.97 -2.11 -6.19
C TRP A 118 20.30 -2.68 -4.82
N GLU A 119 21.55 -2.58 -4.40
CA GLU A 119 22.00 -3.16 -3.15
C GLU A 119 21.83 -2.17 -1.98
N LYS A 120 20.99 -2.50 -1.01
CA LYS A 120 20.90 -1.74 0.24
C LYS A 120 22.11 -2.04 1.13
N ARG A 121 22.83 -1.01 1.59
CA ARG A 121 24.00 -1.13 2.48
C ARG A 121 23.93 -0.09 3.60
N GLY A 122 23.35 -0.47 4.74
CA GLY A 122 23.17 0.46 5.87
C GLY A 122 22.36 1.69 5.44
N ASP A 123 22.97 2.88 5.52
CA ASP A 123 22.34 4.16 5.19
C ASP A 123 22.41 4.57 3.71
N VAL A 124 22.81 3.67 2.82
CA VAL A 124 22.89 3.94 1.37
C VAL A 124 22.28 2.84 0.53
N VAL A 125 21.91 3.17 -0.70
CA VAL A 125 21.56 2.21 -1.77
C VAL A 125 22.59 2.33 -2.88
N VAL A 126 23.15 1.21 -3.32
CA VAL A 126 24.14 1.14 -4.39
C VAL A 126 23.47 0.66 -5.67
N ASP A 127 23.55 1.45 -6.73
CA ASP A 127 23.26 1.02 -8.09
C ASP A 127 24.51 0.36 -8.68
N THR A 128 24.52 -0.97 -8.78
CA THR A 128 25.68 -1.70 -9.30
C THR A 128 25.88 -1.51 -10.80
N LYS A 129 24.83 -1.15 -11.55
CA LYS A 129 24.88 -0.95 -13.01
C LYS A 129 25.44 0.42 -13.38
N LEU A 130 24.97 1.49 -12.72
CA LEU A 130 25.46 2.86 -12.98
C LEU A 130 26.63 3.26 -12.08
N GLY A 131 26.97 2.41 -11.11
CA GLY A 131 28.02 2.72 -10.14
C GLY A 131 27.65 3.89 -9.23
N LEU A 132 26.36 4.14 -8.99
CA LEU A 132 25.91 5.24 -8.14
C LEU A 132 25.72 4.77 -6.70
N ILE A 133 26.00 5.65 -5.75
CA ILE A 133 25.70 5.46 -4.33
C ILE A 133 24.74 6.56 -3.89
N TRP A 134 23.56 6.14 -3.46
CA TRP A 134 22.47 7.01 -3.05
C TRP A 134 22.36 7.07 -1.53
N GLN A 135 22.14 8.27 -1.00
CA GLN A 135 21.74 8.44 0.38
C GLN A 135 20.38 7.76 0.61
N ASP A 136 20.23 6.99 1.69
CA ASP A 136 18.95 6.38 2.06
C ASP A 136 18.88 6.20 3.58
N ASN A 137 18.94 7.32 4.30
CA ASN A 137 18.86 7.42 5.76
C ASN A 137 17.67 8.27 6.22
N SER A 138 17.32 8.21 7.49
CA SER A 138 16.16 8.92 8.05
C SER A 138 16.20 10.45 7.84
N VAL A 139 17.39 11.03 7.70
CA VAL A 139 17.58 12.45 7.38
C VAL A 139 17.11 12.76 5.96
N ALA A 140 17.43 11.92 4.97
CA ALA A 140 17.00 12.09 3.58
C ALA A 140 15.46 12.11 3.46
N LYS A 141 14.78 11.27 4.24
CA LYS A 141 13.31 11.18 4.28
C LYS A 141 12.62 12.50 4.68
N ASN A 142 13.30 13.34 5.45
CA ASN A 142 12.71 14.51 6.09
C ASN A 142 13.34 15.85 5.66
N THR A 143 14.36 15.81 4.78
CA THR A 143 15.09 17.02 4.39
C THR A 143 14.46 17.67 3.16
N LYS A 144 13.86 18.86 3.37
CA LYS A 144 13.48 19.78 2.29
C LYS A 144 14.37 21.01 2.28
N LYS A 145 14.68 21.51 1.08
CA LYS A 145 15.51 22.70 0.84
C LYS A 145 15.11 23.41 -0.45
N SER A 146 15.44 24.70 -0.55
CA SER A 146 15.48 25.41 -1.85
C SER A 146 16.47 24.75 -2.81
N TRP A 147 16.33 24.96 -4.11
CA TRP A 147 17.19 24.30 -5.10
C TRP A 147 18.69 24.65 -4.93
N LYS A 148 18.98 25.91 -4.59
CA LYS A 148 20.36 26.36 -4.32
C LYS A 148 20.91 25.70 -3.05
N ASP A 149 20.09 25.62 -2.02
CA ASP A 149 20.48 25.06 -0.73
C ASP A 149 20.58 23.54 -0.77
N ALA A 150 19.76 22.86 -1.59
CA ALA A 150 19.83 21.42 -1.84
C ALA A 150 21.18 21.03 -2.48
N LYS A 151 21.64 21.79 -3.48
CA LYS A 151 22.96 21.58 -4.08
C LYS A 151 24.09 21.75 -3.06
N ARG A 152 24.02 22.81 -2.25
CA ARG A 152 25.01 23.05 -1.18
C ARG A 152 24.96 21.97 -0.10
N TYR A 153 23.77 21.54 0.30
CA TYR A 153 23.56 20.47 1.27
C TYR A 153 24.24 19.19 0.82
N CYS A 154 23.97 18.73 -0.42
CA CYS A 154 24.59 17.51 -0.91
C CYS A 154 26.11 17.63 -1.08
N ALA A 155 26.62 18.80 -1.50
CA ALA A 155 28.05 19.04 -1.62
C ALA A 155 28.79 18.99 -0.25
N ASN A 156 28.11 19.36 0.83
CA ASN A 156 28.64 19.30 2.19
C ASN A 156 28.47 17.92 2.85
N LEU A 157 27.61 17.06 2.29
CA LEU A 157 27.44 15.70 2.78
C LEU A 157 28.55 14.81 2.23
N THR A 158 29.14 13.98 3.09
CA THR A 158 30.19 13.03 2.71
C THR A 158 29.74 11.61 3.01
N TYR A 159 30.09 10.70 2.11
CA TYR A 159 29.97 9.26 2.35
C TYR A 159 31.35 8.62 2.19
N GLY A 160 31.85 8.03 3.28
CA GLY A 160 33.26 7.67 3.41
C GLY A 160 34.14 8.92 3.49
N LYS A 161 34.85 9.24 2.40
CA LYS A 161 35.75 10.41 2.29
C LYS A 161 35.50 11.26 1.03
N LYS A 162 34.39 11.02 0.33
CA LYS A 162 34.07 11.74 -0.91
C LYS A 162 32.75 12.51 -0.75
N PRO A 163 32.68 13.76 -1.26
CA PRO A 163 31.44 14.53 -1.22
C PRO A 163 30.38 13.89 -2.09
N MET A 164 29.13 14.09 -1.71
CA MET A 164 27.98 13.76 -2.53
C MET A 164 27.58 14.97 -3.39
N ARG A 165 26.59 14.79 -4.26
CA ARG A 165 26.00 15.86 -5.05
C ARG A 165 24.51 15.64 -5.20
N LEU A 166 23.82 16.69 -5.62
CA LEU A 166 22.44 16.54 -6.07
C LEU A 166 22.43 15.75 -7.40
N PRO A 167 21.53 14.76 -7.58
CA PRO A 167 21.46 13.94 -8.78
C PRO A 167 21.06 14.78 -9.99
N THR A 168 21.43 14.34 -11.17
CA THR A 168 20.85 14.85 -12.42
C THR A 168 19.42 14.34 -12.57
N TYR A 169 18.67 14.93 -13.48
CA TYR A 169 17.32 14.48 -13.82
C TYR A 169 17.29 13.00 -14.22
N ASP A 170 18.19 12.58 -15.12
CA ASP A 170 18.23 11.20 -15.62
C ASP A 170 18.61 10.20 -14.53
N GLU A 171 19.52 10.56 -13.62
CA GLU A 171 19.86 9.72 -12.48
C GLU A 171 18.68 9.58 -11.53
N LEU A 172 17.94 10.66 -11.27
CA LEU A 172 16.76 10.63 -10.39
C LEU A 172 15.62 9.81 -11.02
N LEU A 173 15.46 9.86 -12.34
CA LEU A 173 14.55 8.97 -13.06
C LEU A 173 14.99 7.51 -13.03
N SER A 174 16.29 7.24 -13.01
CA SER A 174 16.80 5.87 -13.00
C SER A 174 16.40 5.05 -11.77
N ILE A 175 16.01 5.72 -10.67
CA ILE A 175 15.53 5.10 -9.43
C ILE A 175 13.99 5.02 -9.34
N VAL A 176 13.27 5.58 -10.31
CA VAL A 176 11.80 5.48 -10.35
C VAL A 176 11.40 4.05 -10.71
N ASP A 177 10.41 3.52 -9.99
CA ASP A 177 9.79 2.24 -10.30
C ASP A 177 8.36 2.44 -10.80
N TYR A 178 8.20 2.40 -12.13
CA TYR A 178 6.90 2.59 -12.79
C TYR A 178 5.93 1.41 -12.60
N ASP A 179 6.38 0.28 -12.04
CA ASP A 179 5.47 -0.81 -11.63
C ASP A 179 4.81 -0.52 -10.27
N ARG A 180 5.24 0.53 -9.55
CA ARG A 180 4.81 0.84 -8.18
C ARG A 180 4.10 2.18 -8.11
N TYR A 181 3.27 2.34 -7.09
CA TYR A 181 2.60 3.58 -6.75
C TYR A 181 2.72 3.80 -5.25
N ASP A 182 3.06 5.01 -4.85
CA ASP A 182 3.15 5.49 -3.46
C ASP A 182 3.86 4.49 -2.50
N PRO A 183 5.20 4.29 -2.63
CA PRO A 183 6.12 5.00 -3.50
C PRO A 183 6.47 4.29 -4.82
N ALA A 184 6.49 5.04 -5.92
CA ALA A 184 7.01 4.69 -7.25
C ALA A 184 8.56 4.78 -7.31
N ILE A 185 9.24 4.08 -6.41
CA ILE A 185 10.71 4.04 -6.32
C ILE A 185 11.21 2.61 -6.14
N MET A 186 12.44 2.34 -6.60
CA MET A 186 13.09 1.05 -6.46
C MET A 186 12.99 0.51 -5.03
N PRO A 187 12.67 -0.79 -4.85
CA PRO A 187 12.29 -1.35 -3.54
C PRO A 187 13.39 -1.31 -2.49
N SER A 188 14.66 -1.13 -2.89
CA SER A 188 15.81 -1.02 -1.98
C SER A 188 15.83 0.27 -1.16
N PHE A 189 15.17 1.34 -1.64
CA PHE A 189 15.07 2.60 -0.91
C PHE A 189 14.03 2.49 0.21
N LYS A 190 14.43 2.78 1.45
CA LYS A 190 13.58 2.66 2.65
C LYS A 190 13.26 3.99 3.32
N ASN A 191 14.02 5.04 3.01
CA ASN A 191 13.94 6.34 3.67
C ASN A 191 13.59 7.46 2.68
N VAL A 192 12.48 7.26 1.97
CA VAL A 192 11.91 8.21 1.00
C VAL A 192 10.48 8.59 1.43
N ASN A 193 10.07 9.81 1.10
CA ASN A 193 8.76 10.37 1.41
C ASN A 193 8.05 10.75 0.11
N THR A 194 6.74 10.56 0.03
CA THR A 194 5.97 10.78 -1.21
C THR A 194 5.07 12.02 -1.15
N SER A 195 5.05 12.74 -0.03
CA SER A 195 4.23 13.93 0.16
C SER A 195 4.64 15.13 -0.70
N ASP A 196 5.86 15.15 -1.23
CA ASP A 196 6.37 16.19 -2.12
C ASP A 196 7.43 15.57 -3.07
N PRO A 197 7.74 16.24 -4.18
CA PRO A 197 8.74 15.76 -5.12
C PRO A 197 10.17 16.00 -4.64
N TYR A 198 11.13 15.45 -5.38
CA TYR A 198 12.56 15.54 -5.13
C TYR A 198 13.27 16.41 -6.17
N TRP A 199 14.23 17.20 -5.70
CA TRP A 199 15.05 18.03 -6.58
C TRP A 199 16.04 17.20 -7.41
N SER A 200 16.16 17.56 -8.69
CA SER A 200 17.35 17.30 -9.48
C SER A 200 18.24 18.55 -9.60
N SER A 201 19.49 18.36 -10.00
CA SER A 201 20.44 19.41 -10.35
C SER A 201 20.24 19.97 -11.76
N SER A 202 19.37 19.35 -12.57
CA SER A 202 19.10 19.77 -13.94
C SER A 202 18.16 20.98 -13.97
N VAL A 203 18.53 22.00 -14.73
CA VAL A 203 17.69 23.19 -14.95
C VAL A 203 16.52 22.85 -15.88
N TYR A 204 15.36 23.45 -15.64
CA TYR A 204 14.22 23.33 -16.53
C TYR A 204 14.39 24.30 -17.71
N VAL A 205 14.72 23.79 -18.90
CA VAL A 205 15.16 24.60 -20.04
C VAL A 205 14.12 25.64 -20.46
N ALA A 206 12.83 25.31 -20.39
CA ALA A 206 11.77 26.24 -20.79
C ALA A 206 11.61 27.44 -19.83
N ASN A 207 12.14 27.38 -18.60
CA ASN A 207 12.11 28.50 -17.67
C ASN A 207 13.22 28.38 -16.62
N GLU A 208 14.20 29.28 -16.68
CA GLU A 208 15.36 29.28 -15.78
C GLU A 208 15.02 29.49 -14.30
N LYS A 209 13.83 30.00 -13.96
CA LYS A 209 13.36 30.07 -12.56
C LYS A 209 13.06 28.69 -11.98
N TYR A 210 13.00 27.65 -12.82
CA TYR A 210 12.62 26.30 -12.45
C TYR A 210 13.77 25.31 -12.64
N ALA A 211 13.72 24.22 -11.88
CA ALA A 211 14.57 23.05 -12.05
C ALA A 211 13.70 21.79 -12.08
N TRP A 212 14.20 20.72 -12.68
CA TRP A 212 13.45 19.48 -12.77
C TRP A 212 13.26 18.86 -11.38
N ILE A 213 12.03 18.45 -11.12
CA ILE A 213 11.61 17.72 -9.93
C ILE A 213 10.96 16.40 -10.35
N VAL A 214 11.10 15.37 -9.51
CA VAL A 214 10.51 14.04 -9.73
C VAL A 214 9.68 13.67 -8.51
N SER A 215 8.41 13.31 -8.70
CA SER A 215 7.55 12.80 -7.64
C SER A 215 7.69 11.29 -7.52
N PHE A 216 8.07 10.79 -6.34
CA PHE A 216 8.04 9.36 -6.05
C PHE A 216 6.66 8.86 -5.61
N GLU A 217 5.61 9.69 -5.63
CA GLU A 217 4.24 9.16 -5.52
C GLU A 217 3.91 8.26 -6.73
N ASN A 218 4.27 8.71 -7.93
CA ASN A 218 3.87 8.06 -9.18
C ASN A 218 4.92 8.11 -10.31
N GLY A 219 6.11 8.65 -10.05
CA GLY A 219 7.17 8.78 -11.05
C GLY A 219 7.01 9.98 -12.00
N SER A 220 6.06 10.88 -11.74
CA SER A 220 5.82 12.06 -12.57
C SER A 220 6.91 13.12 -12.43
N THR A 221 7.08 13.93 -13.46
CA THR A 221 8.13 14.94 -13.56
C THR A 221 7.54 16.30 -13.87
N ASN A 222 8.09 17.37 -13.28
CA ASN A 222 7.65 18.73 -13.56
C ASN A 222 8.80 19.74 -13.35
N GLY A 223 8.56 21.00 -13.68
CA GLY A 223 9.41 22.12 -13.26
C GLY A 223 8.99 22.61 -11.87
N GLY A 224 9.92 22.59 -10.91
CA GLY A 224 9.75 23.16 -9.57
C GLY A 224 10.41 24.53 -9.47
N ASN A 225 9.74 25.53 -8.86
CA ASN A 225 10.31 26.86 -8.68
C ASN A 225 11.51 26.79 -7.72
N LYS A 226 12.68 27.29 -8.15
CA LYS A 226 13.94 27.15 -7.41
C LYS A 226 13.91 27.76 -6.00
N THR A 227 12.96 28.64 -5.71
CA THR A 227 12.78 29.25 -4.37
C THR A 227 11.97 28.39 -3.40
N TYR A 228 11.22 27.39 -3.88
CA TYR A 228 10.41 26.50 -3.05
C TYR A 228 11.25 25.38 -2.43
N GLU A 229 10.74 24.80 -1.34
CA GLU A 229 11.40 23.70 -0.66
C GLU A 229 10.82 22.34 -1.11
N TYR A 230 11.67 21.50 -1.69
CA TYR A 230 11.36 20.12 -2.05
C TYR A 230 12.38 19.17 -1.43
N TYR A 231 12.08 17.87 -1.45
CA TYR A 231 12.94 16.88 -0.85
C TYR A 231 14.30 16.79 -1.56
N VAL A 232 15.31 16.43 -0.77
CA VAL A 232 16.69 16.28 -1.24
C VAL A 232 17.14 14.85 -1.07
N LEU A 233 17.59 14.24 -2.17
CA LEU A 233 18.20 12.92 -2.19
C LEU A 233 19.56 13.05 -2.83
N CYS A 234 20.64 12.86 -2.07
CA CYS A 234 21.98 13.03 -2.59
C CYS A 234 22.50 11.73 -3.23
N VAL A 235 23.28 11.88 -4.29
CA VAL A 235 23.94 10.79 -5.01
C VAL A 235 25.44 11.04 -5.11
N ARG A 236 26.20 9.97 -5.29
CA ARG A 236 27.62 10.00 -5.60
C ARG A 236 27.93 9.00 -6.70
N GLY A 237 28.71 9.41 -7.71
CA GLY A 237 29.25 8.47 -8.70
C GLY A 237 30.37 7.60 -8.14
N ARG A 238 30.62 6.44 -8.77
CA ARG A 238 31.86 5.70 -8.64
C ARG A 238 32.93 6.43 -9.45
N GLN A 239 33.99 6.87 -8.76
CA GLN A 239 35.30 7.04 -9.39
C GLN A 239 35.90 5.65 -9.56
#